data_AF-A0A382XMS7-F1
#
_entry.id   AF-A0A382XMS7-F1
#
_cell.length_a   1.000
_cell.length_b   1.000
_cell.length_c   1.000
_cell.angle_alpha   90.00
_cell.angle_beta   90.00
_cell.angle_gamma   90.00
#
_symmetry.space_group_name_H-M   'P 1'
#
loop_
_entity.id
_entity.type
_entity.pdbx_description
1 polymer ?
#
loop_
_entity_poly.entity_id
_entity_poly.type
_entity_poly.pdbx_seq_one_letter_code
_entity_poly.pdbx_strand_id
1 'polypeptide(L)'
;MKIAEKNIKKAGMSKYITMNEFDFKKAKKLPHSEVDLVVVDLGDSWNVVPQARKMLKGSGGFVAICPTMNQLEKLVSVLVQNEFSDIECTEQILRHIEAREGKTRHSFRGIGHTTYLAYARKSFFDKKPARKSTKVKTKTTSKKKIYSSKK
;
A
#
# COMPACT_ATOMS: atom_id res chain seq x y z
N MET A 1 24.28 -2.66 1.21
CA MET A 1 24.71 -1.24 1.31
C MET A 1 25.85 -0.89 0.34
N LYS A 2 27.03 -1.54 0.40
CA LYS A 2 28.23 -1.17 -0.39
C LYS A 2 28.03 -0.94 -1.91
N ILE A 3 27.27 -1.81 -2.58
CA ILE A 3 27.02 -1.68 -4.03
C ILE A 3 26.17 -0.45 -4.35
N ALA A 4 25.12 -0.21 -3.56
CA ALA A 4 24.24 0.94 -3.75
C ALA A 4 24.99 2.27 -3.54
N GLU A 5 25.84 2.34 -2.52
CA GLU A 5 26.67 3.52 -2.25
C GLU A 5 27.63 3.83 -3.41
N LYS A 6 28.29 2.80 -3.96
CA LYS A 6 29.14 2.94 -5.16
C LYS A 6 28.36 3.50 -6.35
N ASN A 7 27.14 3.02 -6.59
CA ASN A 7 26.29 3.49 -7.69
C ASN A 7 25.84 4.94 -7.49
N ILE A 8 25.45 5.31 -6.26
CA ILE A 8 25.06 6.68 -5.90
C ILE A 8 26.24 7.65 -6.11
N LYS A 9 27.45 7.27 -5.66
CA LYS A 9 28.66 8.07 -5.87
C LYS A 9 28.97 8.24 -7.36
N LYS A 10 28.86 7.17 -8.15
CA LYS A 10 29.05 7.22 -9.61
C LYS A 10 28.02 8.14 -10.29
N ALA A 11 26.79 8.19 -9.79
CA ALA A 11 25.74 9.06 -10.31
C ALA A 11 25.87 10.53 -9.85
N GLY A 12 26.83 10.87 -8.98
CA GLY A 12 27.01 12.23 -8.46
C GLY A 12 25.92 12.68 -7.48
N MET A 13 25.15 11.73 -6.92
CA MET A 13 23.96 12.02 -6.10
C MET A 13 24.22 11.98 -4.59
N SER A 14 25.46 11.73 -4.15
CA SER A 14 25.80 11.55 -2.73
C SER A 14 25.38 12.71 -1.83
N LYS A 15 25.32 13.95 -2.34
CA LYS A 15 24.88 15.12 -1.55
C LYS A 15 23.39 15.13 -1.19
N TYR A 16 22.57 14.33 -1.86
CA TYR A 16 21.11 14.32 -1.71
C TYR A 16 20.57 13.04 -1.06
N ILE A 17 21.44 12.04 -0.84
CA ILE A 17 21.00 10.70 -0.41
C ILE A 17 21.67 10.35 0.92
N THR A 18 20.83 10.15 1.94
CA THR A 18 21.24 9.55 3.21
C THR A 18 20.80 8.10 3.23
N MET A 19 21.74 7.17 3.38
CA MET A 19 21.47 5.73 3.44
C MET A 19 21.41 5.26 4.89
N ASN A 20 20.35 4.54 5.24
CA ASN A 20 20.18 3.94 6.57
C ASN A 20 19.99 2.43 6.44
N GLU A 21 20.72 1.65 7.25
CA GLU A 21 20.40 0.24 7.44
C GLU A 21 19.27 0.14 8.48
N PHE A 22 18.10 -0.29 8.03
CA PHE A 22 16.89 -0.24 8.85
C PHE A 22 15.93 -1.39 8.54
N ASP A 23 15.45 -2.05 9.60
CA ASP A 23 14.46 -3.13 9.52
C ASP A 23 13.11 -2.66 10.07
N PHE A 24 12.14 -2.43 9.17
CA PHE A 24 10.79 -1.99 9.51
C PHE A 24 10.02 -2.97 10.40
N LYS A 25 10.37 -4.26 10.43
CA LYS A 25 9.67 -5.28 11.24
C LYS A 25 10.10 -5.23 12.70
N LYS A 26 11.33 -4.80 12.98
CA LYS A 26 11.91 -4.81 14.34
C LYS A 26 11.99 -3.42 14.99
N ALA A 27 11.85 -2.36 14.21
CA ALA A 27 12.10 -1.02 14.68
C ALA A 27 11.02 -0.53 15.66
N LYS A 28 11.46 -0.10 16.86
CA LYS A 28 10.62 0.58 17.86
C LYS A 28 10.49 2.09 17.58
N LYS A 29 11.48 2.68 16.91
CA LYS A 29 11.53 4.11 16.57
C LYS A 29 11.67 4.26 15.06
N LEU A 30 10.88 5.16 14.48
CA LEU A 30 10.93 5.47 13.06
C LEU A 30 12.05 6.50 12.79
N PRO A 31 12.75 6.40 11.65
CA PRO A 31 13.90 7.26 11.36
C PRO A 31 13.49 8.68 10.97
N HIS A 32 12.27 8.85 10.44
CA HIS A 32 11.76 10.10 9.91
C HIS A 32 10.29 10.32 10.29
N SER A 33 9.87 11.58 10.28
CA SER A 33 8.49 12.03 10.49
C SER A 33 8.22 13.18 9.54
N GLU A 34 6.94 13.43 9.22
CA GLU A 34 6.54 14.47 8.29
C GLU A 34 7.28 14.39 6.95
N VAL A 35 7.33 13.21 6.33
CA VAL A 35 7.85 13.04 4.95
C VAL A 35 6.73 13.24 3.92
N ASP A 36 7.09 13.76 2.74
CA ASP A 36 6.12 14.05 1.68
C ASP A 36 5.74 12.80 0.87
N LEU A 37 6.67 11.86 0.71
CA LEU A 37 6.52 10.67 -0.12
C LEU A 37 7.26 9.48 0.50
N VAL A 38 6.63 8.31 0.47
CA VAL A 38 7.25 7.02 0.75
C VAL A 38 7.14 6.15 -0.50
N VAL A 39 8.28 5.69 -1.02
CA VAL A 39 8.37 4.77 -2.15
C VAL A 39 8.88 3.42 -1.64
N VAL A 40 8.19 2.33 -1.98
CA VAL A 40 8.46 0.98 -1.48
C VAL A 40 8.68 0.03 -2.63
N ASP A 41 9.87 -0.58 -2.67
CA ASP A 41 10.22 -1.68 -3.58
C ASP A 41 10.60 -2.90 -2.74
N LEU A 42 9.59 -3.60 -2.21
CA LEU A 42 9.73 -4.77 -1.34
C LEU A 42 8.71 -5.84 -1.73
N GLY A 43 9.13 -7.11 -1.67
CA GLY A 43 8.24 -8.24 -1.98
C GLY A 43 7.02 -8.35 -1.06
N ASP A 44 7.11 -7.83 0.17
CA ASP A 44 6.05 -7.78 1.18
C ASP A 44 5.69 -6.34 1.59
N SER A 45 5.49 -5.47 0.59
CA SER A 45 5.22 -4.02 0.76
C SER A 45 4.10 -3.67 1.75
N TRP A 46 3.08 -4.53 1.92
CA TRP A 46 2.02 -4.32 2.91
C TRP A 46 2.53 -4.24 4.36
N ASN A 47 3.66 -4.88 4.68
CA ASN A 47 4.20 -4.91 6.04
C ASN A 47 4.74 -3.56 6.51
N VAL A 48 5.03 -2.63 5.60
CA VAL A 48 5.56 -1.29 5.94
C VAL A 48 4.49 -0.21 5.98
N VAL A 49 3.26 -0.50 5.54
CA VAL A 49 2.17 0.48 5.42
C VAL A 49 1.86 1.18 6.76
N PRO A 50 1.73 0.49 7.91
CA PRO A 50 1.45 1.16 9.18
C PRO A 50 2.57 2.13 9.60
N GLN A 51 3.83 1.75 9.38
CA GLN A 51 5.00 2.57 9.66
C GLN A 51 5.07 3.76 8.70
N ALA A 52 4.86 3.54 7.40
CA ALA A 52 4.84 4.58 6.38
C ALA A 52 3.79 5.65 6.71
N ARG A 53 2.58 5.25 7.12
CA ARG A 53 1.52 6.17 7.55
C ARG A 53 1.96 7.10 8.70
N LYS A 54 2.69 6.56 9.68
CA LYS A 54 3.21 7.33 10.82
C LYS A 54 4.27 8.35 10.40
N MET A 55 5.06 8.03 9.37
CA MET A 55 6.10 8.94 8.87
C MET A 55 5.55 10.02 7.93
N LEU A 56 4.49 9.73 7.17
CA LEU A 56 3.96 10.65 6.16
C LEU A 56 3.26 11.88 6.78
N LYS A 57 3.41 13.05 6.14
CA LYS A 57 2.55 14.23 6.39
C LYS A 57 1.09 13.93 6.03
N GLY A 58 0.16 14.77 6.46
CA GLY A 58 -1.21 14.78 5.91
C GLY A 58 -1.18 14.94 4.39
N SER A 59 -1.94 14.13 3.65
CA SER A 59 -1.94 14.07 2.18
C SER A 59 -0.60 13.62 1.53
N GLY A 60 0.35 13.16 2.34
CA GLY A 60 1.59 12.58 1.86
C GLY A 60 1.34 11.36 0.97
N GLY A 61 2.19 11.17 -0.03
CA GLY A 61 2.08 10.10 -1.02
C GLY A 61 2.69 8.79 -0.54
N PHE A 62 2.06 7.68 -0.90
CA PHE A 62 2.62 6.34 -0.80
C PHE A 62 2.65 5.71 -2.19
N VAL A 63 3.79 5.13 -2.56
CA VAL A 63 3.97 4.41 -3.82
C VAL A 63 4.59 3.06 -3.52
N ALA A 64 4.04 2.00 -4.09
CA ALA A 64 4.64 0.67 -4.02
C ALA A 64 4.74 0.03 -5.40
N ILE A 65 5.82 -0.73 -5.55
CA ILE A 65 6.13 -1.54 -6.74
C ILE A 65 5.72 -2.98 -6.43
N CYS A 66 4.81 -3.55 -7.22
CA CYS A 66 4.26 -4.88 -7.01
C CYS A 66 4.39 -5.72 -8.29
N PRO A 67 5.26 -6.75 -8.34
CA PRO A 67 5.42 -7.54 -9.56
C PRO A 67 4.21 -8.43 -9.89
N THR A 68 3.32 -8.72 -8.94
CA THR A 68 2.15 -9.58 -9.14
C THR A 68 0.85 -8.93 -8.68
N MET A 69 -0.26 -9.33 -9.30
CA MET A 69 -1.61 -8.88 -8.93
C MET A 69 -1.99 -9.30 -7.50
N ASN A 70 -1.59 -10.48 -7.03
CA ASN A 70 -1.88 -10.90 -5.65
C ASN A 70 -1.17 -10.02 -4.60
N GLN A 71 0.05 -9.56 -4.88
CA GLN A 71 0.72 -8.59 -4.01
C GLN A 71 -0.03 -7.25 -4.00
N LEU A 72 -0.48 -6.80 -5.17
CA LEU A 72 -1.24 -5.57 -5.34
C LEU A 72 -2.56 -5.62 -4.57
N GLU A 73 -3.34 -6.69 -4.73
CA GLU A 73 -4.61 -6.94 -4.02
C GLU A 73 -4.40 -6.89 -2.50
N LYS A 74 -3.39 -7.61 -2.00
CA LYS A 74 -3.07 -7.65 -0.58
C LYS A 74 -2.66 -6.27 -0.06
N LEU A 75 -1.85 -5.54 -0.82
CA LEU A 75 -1.41 -4.20 -0.46
C LEU A 75 -2.60 -3.23 -0.37
N VAL A 76 -3.48 -3.21 -1.36
CA VAL A 76 -4.67 -2.33 -1.39
C VAL A 76 -5.55 -2.57 -0.17
N SER A 77 -5.79 -3.84 0.20
CA SER A 77 -6.54 -4.17 1.41
C SER A 77 -5.93 -3.55 2.68
N VAL A 78 -4.60 -3.62 2.82
CA VAL A 78 -3.89 -3.05 3.97
C VAL A 78 -3.85 -1.52 3.92
N LEU A 79 -3.74 -0.91 2.74
CA LEU A 79 -3.83 0.55 2.56
C LEU A 79 -5.19 1.08 3.05
N VAL A 80 -6.29 0.45 2.66
CA VAL A 80 -7.64 0.81 3.10
C VAL A 80 -7.79 0.67 4.62
N GLN A 81 -7.32 -0.44 5.20
CA GLN A 81 -7.35 -0.66 6.65
C GLN A 81 -6.55 0.40 7.44
N ASN A 82 -5.51 0.96 6.81
CA ASN A 82 -4.68 2.02 7.36
C ASN A 82 -5.10 3.40 6.82
N GLU A 83 -6.36 3.59 6.45
CA GLU A 83 -6.94 4.91 6.15
C GLU A 83 -6.15 5.69 5.07
N PHE A 84 -5.63 4.99 4.07
CA PHE A 84 -5.23 5.64 2.84
C PHE A 84 -6.45 5.81 1.93
N SER A 85 -6.43 6.86 1.12
CA SER A 85 -7.44 7.15 0.09
C SER A 85 -6.76 7.40 -1.25
N ASP A 86 -7.56 7.68 -2.29
CA ASP A 86 -7.04 7.96 -3.64
C ASP A 86 -6.10 6.83 -4.12
N ILE A 87 -6.57 5.60 -3.93
CA ILE A 87 -5.78 4.40 -4.22
C ILE A 87 -5.94 4.10 -5.71
N GLU A 88 -4.84 4.17 -6.44
CA GLU A 88 -4.78 3.89 -7.87
C GLU A 88 -3.71 2.84 -8.15
N CYS A 89 -4.02 1.89 -9.03
CA CYS A 89 -3.07 0.87 -9.44
C CYS A 89 -2.94 0.87 -10.96
N THR A 90 -1.72 0.98 -11.48
CA THR A 90 -1.46 1.03 -12.92
C THR A 90 -0.28 0.15 -13.31
N GLU A 91 -0.18 -0.20 -14.59
CA GLU A 91 1.05 -0.66 -15.22
C GLU A 91 1.37 0.25 -16.41
N GLN A 92 2.64 0.33 -16.78
CA GLN A 92 3.11 1.12 -17.92
C GLN A 92 3.69 0.20 -18.98
N ILE A 93 3.01 0.11 -20.13
CA ILE A 93 3.48 -0.66 -21.29
C ILE A 93 4.10 0.29 -22.30
N LEU A 94 5.43 0.26 -22.42
CA LEU A 94 6.16 1.02 -23.42
C LEU A 94 6.28 0.22 -24.71
N ARG A 95 5.59 0.67 -25.77
CA ARG A 95 5.68 0.09 -27.11
C ARG A 95 6.65 0.89 -27.99
N HIS A 96 7.76 0.28 -28.35
CA HIS A 96 8.72 0.87 -29.29
C HIS A 96 8.23 0.74 -30.74
N ILE A 97 8.42 1.80 -31.51
CA ILE A 97 8.08 1.87 -32.93
C ILE A 97 9.37 1.94 -33.73
N GLU A 98 9.54 0.99 -34.65
CA GLU A 98 10.59 1.01 -35.67
C GLU A 98 10.13 1.90 -36.83
N ALA A 99 10.24 3.23 -36.65
CA ALA A 99 9.86 4.20 -37.67
C ALA A 99 10.84 4.16 -38.85
N ARG A 100 10.33 3.80 -40.04
CA ARG A 100 11.08 3.74 -41.30
C ARG A 100 10.12 4.02 -42.46
N GLU A 101 10.55 4.81 -43.43
CA GLU A 101 9.74 5.13 -44.60
C GLU A 101 9.23 3.85 -45.30
N GLY A 102 7.91 3.78 -45.54
CA GLY A 102 7.24 2.64 -46.17
C GLY A 102 7.26 1.32 -45.38
N LYS A 103 7.84 1.27 -44.16
CA LYS A 103 8.03 0.02 -43.39
C LYS A 103 7.85 0.18 -41.87
N THR A 104 7.20 1.27 -41.42
CA THR A 104 6.93 1.55 -40.00
C THR A 104 6.08 0.46 -39.37
N ARG A 105 6.51 -0.02 -38.21
CA ARG A 105 5.83 -1.06 -37.43
C ARG A 105 6.26 -0.99 -35.97
N HIS A 106 5.53 -1.69 -35.11
CA HIS A 106 5.99 -1.94 -33.75
C HIS A 106 7.28 -2.79 -33.77
N SER A 107 8.17 -2.55 -32.80
CA SER A 107 9.30 -3.44 -32.58
C SER A 107 8.81 -4.87 -32.33
N PHE A 108 9.48 -5.84 -32.95
CA PHE A 108 9.07 -7.24 -32.87
C PHE A 108 9.12 -7.79 -31.43
N ARG A 109 10.12 -7.39 -30.65
CA ARG A 109 10.30 -7.82 -29.27
C ARG A 109 9.99 -6.66 -28.32
N GLY A 110 8.95 -6.82 -27.52
CA GLY A 110 8.58 -5.90 -26.44
C GLY A 110 8.88 -6.46 -25.05
N ILE A 111 8.77 -5.61 -24.03
CA ILE A 111 8.72 -6.02 -22.63
C ILE A 111 7.23 -6.11 -22.26
N GLY A 112 6.74 -7.33 -22.00
CA GLY A 112 5.32 -7.58 -21.75
C GLY A 112 4.85 -7.11 -20.38
N HIS A 113 5.72 -7.20 -19.38
CA HIS A 113 5.45 -6.77 -18.00
C HIS A 113 6.76 -6.43 -17.30
N THR A 114 6.69 -5.48 -16.37
CA THR A 114 7.76 -5.25 -15.40
C THR A 114 7.19 -5.38 -14.00
N THR A 115 6.24 -4.51 -13.67
CA THR A 115 5.62 -4.42 -12.35
C THR A 115 4.36 -3.55 -12.42
N TYR A 116 3.49 -3.71 -11.43
CA TYR A 116 2.40 -2.78 -11.13
C TYR A 116 2.90 -1.68 -10.20
N LEU A 117 2.34 -0.49 -10.35
CA LEU A 117 2.56 0.66 -9.47
C LEU A 117 1.26 0.97 -8.73
N ALA A 118 1.31 0.86 -7.40
CA ALA A 118 0.22 1.24 -6.52
C ALA A 118 0.51 2.62 -5.92
N TYR A 119 -0.43 3.53 -6.05
CA TYR A 119 -0.40 4.89 -5.49
C TYR A 119 -1.47 5.01 -4.43
N ALA A 120 -1.20 5.80 -3.39
CA ALA A 120 -2.18 6.15 -2.38
C ALA A 120 -1.81 7.46 -1.66
N ARG A 121 -2.80 8.09 -1.03
CA ARG A 121 -2.64 9.31 -0.23
C ARG A 121 -3.03 9.07 1.22
N LYS A 122 -2.23 9.58 2.16
CA LYS A 122 -2.59 9.58 3.57
C LYS A 122 -3.74 10.57 3.80
N SER A 123 -4.92 10.08 4.16
CA SER A 123 -6.06 10.90 4.54
C SER A 123 -6.38 10.77 6.04
N PHE A 124 -7.11 11.74 6.56
CA PHE A 124 -7.75 11.66 7.87
C PHE A 124 -9.25 11.58 7.64
N PHE A 125 -9.90 10.64 8.32
CA PHE A 125 -11.35 10.53 8.31
C PHE A 125 -11.87 11.06 9.64
N ASP A 126 -12.86 11.95 9.59
CA ASP A 126 -13.60 12.38 10.78
C ASP A 126 -14.47 11.22 11.29
N LYS A 127 -13.83 10.25 11.93
CA LYS A 127 -14.55 9.17 12.61
C LYS A 127 -15.19 9.76 13.86
N LYS A 128 -16.51 9.96 13.83
CA LYS A 128 -17.29 10.10 15.07
C LYS A 128 -16.93 8.91 15.97
N PRO A 129 -16.58 9.11 17.25
CA PRO A 129 -16.19 8.01 18.13
C PRO A 129 -17.30 6.97 18.11
N ALA A 130 -16.93 5.71 17.87
CA ALA A 130 -17.88 4.61 17.86
C ALA A 130 -18.68 4.64 19.17
N ARG A 131 -20.00 4.85 19.06
CA ARG A 131 -20.91 4.84 20.21
C ARG A 131 -20.73 3.47 20.87
N LYS A 132 -20.19 3.43 22.10
CA LYS A 132 -20.10 2.18 22.88
C LYS A 132 -21.50 1.56 22.88
N SER A 133 -21.64 0.36 22.32
CA SER A 133 -22.90 -0.37 22.37
C SER A 133 -23.20 -0.65 23.85
N THR A 134 -24.22 0.02 24.38
CA THR A 134 -24.76 -0.28 25.70
C THR A 134 -25.25 -1.72 25.65
N LYS A 135 -24.65 -2.63 26.43
CA LYS A 135 -25.15 -4.00 26.58
C LYS A 135 -26.62 -3.94 27.00
N VAL A 136 -27.53 -4.23 26.08
CA VAL A 136 -28.94 -4.44 26.40
C VAL A 136 -29.01 -5.71 27.24
N LYS A 137 -29.36 -5.58 28.53
CA LYS A 137 -29.70 -6.73 29.37
C LYS A 137 -30.98 -7.36 28.85
N THR A 138 -30.87 -8.49 28.15
CA THR A 138 -32.00 -9.34 27.79
C THR A 138 -32.63 -9.87 29.09
N LYS A 139 -33.85 -9.44 29.41
CA LYS A 139 -34.69 -10.08 30.43
C LYS A 139 -35.19 -11.39 29.83
N THR A 140 -34.75 -12.51 30.39
CA THR A 140 -35.24 -13.85 30.08
C THR A 140 -36.66 -13.99 30.64
N THR A 141 -37.67 -14.01 29.78
CA THR A 141 -39.04 -14.39 30.17
C THR A 141 -39.26 -15.84 29.77
N SER A 142 -39.28 -16.73 30.77
CA SER A 142 -39.63 -18.14 30.63
C SER A 142 -41.09 -18.28 30.17
N LYS A 143 -41.33 -18.81 28.97
CA LYS A 143 -42.67 -19.30 28.59
C LYS A 143 -42.82 -20.74 29.04
N LYS A 144 -43.70 -20.95 30.02
CA LYS A 144 -44.21 -22.26 30.48
C LYS A 144 -44.78 -23.04 29.29
N LYS A 145 -44.35 -24.30 29.13
CA LYS A 145 -45.04 -25.32 28.33
C LYS A 145 -46.43 -25.57 28.94
N ILE A 146 -47.47 -25.49 28.13
CA ILE A 146 -48.77 -26.10 28.41
C ILE A 146 -49.10 -26.98 27.20
N TYR A 147 -49.02 -28.30 27.41
CA TYR A 147 -49.67 -29.28 26.56
C TYR A 147 -51.18 -29.20 26.82
N SER A 148 -52.00 -29.21 25.76
CA SER A 148 -53.37 -29.70 25.87
C SER A 148 -53.72 -30.55 24.65
N SER A 149 -54.42 -31.63 24.96
CA SER A 149 -54.83 -32.74 24.11
C SER A 149 -56.17 -32.47 23.40
N LYS A 150 -56.47 -33.34 22.42
CA LYS A 150 -57.78 -33.60 21.76
C LYS A 150 -58.16 -32.57 20.68
N LYS A 151 -58.59 -32.96 19.47
CA LYS A 151 -59.31 -34.15 18.99
C LYS A 151 -58.64 -34.76 17.77
#